data_AF-A0A2T0PSV0-F1
#
_entry.id   AF-A0A2T0PSV0-F1
#
_cell.length_a   1.000
_cell.length_b   1.000
_cell.length_c   1.000
_cell.angle_alpha   90.00
_cell.angle_beta   90.00
_cell.angle_gamma   90.00
#
_symmetry.space_group_name_H-M   'P 1'
#
loop_
_entity.id
_entity.type
_entity.pdbx_description
1 polymer ?
#
loop_
_entity_poly.entity_id
_entity_poly.type
_entity_poly.pdbx_seq_one_letter_code
_entity_poly.pdbx_strand_id
1 'polypeptide(L)' 'MADDWALTAAEIATELDIKRSTVDSWVHRGHITAIPGTWPKKYRMSEVYEAEKQRRDNEARTRRNITRRNDMTNATTC' A
#
# COMPACT_ATOMS: atom_id res chain seq x y z
N MET A 1 5.69 -23.93 -3.23
CA MET A 1 5.65 -23.07 -4.43
C MET A 1 4.34 -22.33 -4.35
N ALA A 2 4.34 -21.05 -3.97
CA ALA A 2 3.10 -20.29 -3.86
C ALA A 2 2.57 -20.09 -5.27
N ASP A 3 1.36 -20.61 -5.52
CA ASP A 3 0.60 -20.32 -6.73
C ASP A 3 0.40 -18.80 -6.74
N ASP A 4 1.09 -18.08 -7.64
CA ASP A 4 1.01 -16.63 -7.71
C ASP A 4 -0.27 -16.27 -8.47
N TRP A 5 -1.38 -16.40 -7.77
CA TRP A 5 -2.72 -16.17 -8.30
C TRP A 5 -2.94 -14.67 -8.53
N ALA A 6 -3.43 -14.34 -9.73
CA ALA A 6 -3.64 -12.96 -10.16
C ALA A 6 -5.11 -12.58 -10.11
N LEU A 7 -5.44 -11.54 -9.35
CA LEU A 7 -6.79 -11.04 -9.13
C LEU A 7 -7.03 -9.68 -9.77
N THR A 8 -8.29 -9.34 -9.97
CA THR A 8 -8.70 -7.97 -10.30
C THR A 8 -8.69 -7.07 -9.07
N ALA A 9 -8.62 -5.75 -9.29
CA ALA A 9 -8.66 -4.76 -8.21
C ALA A 9 -9.92 -4.84 -7.32
N ALA A 10 -11.05 -5.35 -7.86
CA ALA A 10 -12.27 -5.54 -7.09
C ALA A 10 -12.17 -6.75 -6.16
N GLU A 11 -11.63 -7.86 -6.65
CA GLU A 11 -11.41 -9.06 -5.84
C GLU A 11 -10.38 -8.81 -4.74
N ILE A 12 -9.30 -8.09 -5.05
CA ILE A 12 -8.30 -7.67 -4.04
C ILE A 12 -8.92 -6.80 -2.95
N ALA A 13 -9.81 -5.88 -3.34
CA ALA A 13 -10.51 -5.02 -2.41
C ALA A 13 -11.40 -5.84 -1.45
N THR A 14 -12.08 -6.86 -1.94
CA THR A 14 -12.88 -7.78 -1.13
C THR A 14 -12.02 -8.66 -0.24
N GLU A 15 -10.95 -9.24 -0.77
CA GLU A 15 -10.07 -10.18 -0.04
C GLU A 15 -9.37 -9.51 1.15
N LEU A 16 -8.94 -8.25 0.99
CA LEU A 16 -8.26 -7.50 2.04
C LEU A 16 -9.20 -6.61 2.86
N ASP A 17 -10.51 -6.65 2.60
CA ASP A 17 -11.51 -5.75 3.18
C ASP A 17 -11.11 -4.25 3.09
N ILE A 18 -10.58 -3.84 1.93
CA ILE A 18 -10.16 -2.47 1.66
C ILE A 18 -11.00 -1.83 0.56
N LYS A 19 -11.04 -0.50 0.56
CA LYS A 19 -11.65 0.25 -0.55
C LYS A 19 -10.86 0.04 -1.84
N ARG A 20 -11.56 -0.14 -2.96
CA ARG A 20 -10.96 -0.17 -4.31
C ARG A 20 -10.09 1.04 -4.61
N SER A 21 -10.44 2.21 -4.08
CA SER A 21 -9.65 3.44 -4.20
C SER A 21 -8.24 3.31 -3.59
N THR A 22 -8.08 2.48 -2.56
CA THR A 22 -6.77 2.17 -1.96
C THR A 22 -5.92 1.38 -2.94
N VAL A 23 -6.51 0.38 -3.59
CA VAL A 23 -5.83 -0.42 -4.62
C VAL A 23 -5.43 0.47 -5.81
N ASP A 24 -6.33 1.35 -6.26
CA ASP A 24 -6.03 2.31 -7.33
C ASP A 24 -4.86 3.25 -6.96
N SER A 25 -4.82 3.71 -5.71
CA SER A 25 -3.70 4.50 -5.18
C SER A 25 -2.38 3.71 -5.19
N TRP A 26 -2.42 2.40 -4.95
CA TRP A 26 -1.23 1.55 -5.02
C TRP A 26 -0.72 1.40 -6.46
N VAL A 27 -1.62 1.25 -7.43
CA VAL A 27 -1.27 1.24 -8.85
C VAL A 27 -0.67 2.58 -9.26
N HIS A 28 -1.30 3.69 -8.87
CA HIS A 28 -0.84 5.03 -9.25
C HIS A 28 0.54 5.38 -8.67
N ARG A 29 0.83 4.90 -7.45
CA ARG A 29 2.13 5.09 -6.79
C ARG A 29 3.20 4.10 -7.26
N GLY A 30 2.85 3.12 -8.10
CA GLY A 30 3.78 2.10 -8.58
C GLY A 30 4.14 1.04 -7.54
N HIS A 31 3.30 0.82 -6.53
CA HIS A 31 3.50 -0.26 -5.54
C HIS A 31 3.06 -1.63 -6.07
N ILE A 32 2.10 -1.66 -6.99
CA ILE A 32 1.62 -2.88 -7.64
C ILE A 32 1.53 -2.65 -9.15
N THR A 33 1.90 -3.67 -9.93
CA THR A 33 1.94 -3.57 -11.39
C THR A 33 0.84 -4.42 -12.00
N ALA A 34 0.08 -3.85 -12.95
CA ALA A 34 -0.89 -4.63 -13.72
C ALA A 34 -0.15 -5.57 -14.67
N ILE A 35 -0.59 -6.81 -14.78
CA ILE A 35 -0.02 -7.77 -15.73
C ILE A 35 -0.36 -7.29 -17.15
N PRO A 36 0.65 -6.99 -17.99
CA PRO A 36 0.42 -6.50 -19.34
C PRO A 36 -0.30 -7.55 -20.19
N GLY A 37 -1.15 -7.10 -21.11
CA GLY A 37 -1.89 -7.99 -22.02
C GLY A 37 -3.10 -8.70 -21.42
N THR A 38 -3.45 -8.42 -20.17
CA THR A 38 -4.64 -8.99 -19.53
C THR A 38 -5.74 -7.94 -19.36
N TRP A 39 -6.90 -8.19 -19.95
CA TRP A 39 -8.13 -7.44 -19.75
C TRP A 39 -9.21 -8.38 -19.20
N PRO A 40 -9.86 -8.07 -18.07
CA PRO A 40 -9.63 -6.94 -17.16
C PRO A 40 -8.24 -6.95 -16.49
N LYS A 41 -7.77 -5.78 -16.03
CA LYS A 41 -6.45 -5.62 -15.38
C LYS A 41 -6.37 -6.54 -14.16
N LYS A 42 -5.38 -7.44 -14.17
CA LYS A 42 -5.06 -8.33 -13.04
C LYS A 42 -3.75 -7.94 -12.39
N TYR A 43 -3.63 -8.22 -11.10
CA TYR A 43 -2.49 -7.90 -10.25
C TYR A 43 -2.08 -9.15 -9.49
N ARG A 44 -0.77 -9.31 -9.27
CA ARG A 44 -0.23 -10.45 -8.52
C ARG A 44 -0.43 -10.25 -7.02
N MET A 45 -0.88 -11.28 -6.32
CA MET A 45 -1.11 -11.18 -4.88
C MET A 45 0.18 -10.99 -4.07
N SER A 46 1.32 -11.48 -4.56
CA SER A 46 2.63 -11.22 -3.95
C SER A 46 2.93 -9.71 -3.85
N GLU A 47 2.82 -8.98 -4.96
CA GLU A 47 3.01 -7.52 -4.97
C GLU A 47 1.98 -6.80 -4.08
N VAL A 48 0.74 -7.30 -4.05
CA VAL A 48 -0.32 -6.73 -3.21
C VAL A 48 0.01 -6.83 -1.72
N TYR A 49 0.48 -7.99 -1.26
CA TYR A 49 0.92 -8.17 0.12
C TYR A 49 2.15 -7.30 0.46
N GLU A 50 3.09 -7.15 -0.48
CA GLU A 50 4.22 -6.25 -0.31
C GLU A 50 3.78 -4.79 -0.19
N ALA A 51 2.83 -4.36 -1.03
CA ALA A 51 2.25 -3.02 -0.98
C ALA A 51 1.52 -2.75 0.34
N GLU A 52 0.77 -3.74 0.87
CA GLU A 52 0.11 -3.63 2.17
C GLU A 52 1.14 -3.47 3.30
N LYS A 53 2.20 -4.29 3.30
CA LYS A 53 3.29 -4.18 4.27
C LYS A 53 3.95 -2.80 4.20
N GLN A 54 4.22 -2.32 2.99
CA GLN A 54 4.84 -1.01 2.78
C GLN A 54 3.95 0.14 3.25
N ARG A 55 2.63 0.02 3.14
CA ARG A 55 1.69 0.98 3.74
C ARG A 55 1.85 1.04 5.26
N ARG A 56 1.90 -0.11 5.96
CA ARG A 56 2.10 -0.14 7.42
C ARG A 56 3.42 0.53 7.81
N ASP A 57 4.48 0.25 7.07
CA ASP A 57 5.78 0.89 7.27
C ASP A 57 5.74 2.40 7.03
N ASN A 58 5.04 2.85 6.00
CA ASN A 58 4.90 4.28 5.70
C ASN A 58 4.05 5.00 6.77
N GLU A 59 2.99 4.38 7.28
CA GLU A 59 2.20 4.91 8.39
C GLU A 59 3.06 5.00 9.67
N ALA A 60 3.86 3.96 9.96
CA ALA A 60 4.78 3.94 11.10
C ALA A 60 5.90 5.00 10.96
N ARG A 61 6.40 5.23 9.74
CA ARG A 61 7.35 6.31 9.44
C ARG A 61 6.72 7.68 9.63
N THR A 62 5.49 7.87 9.16
CA THR A 62 4.78 9.15 9.27
C THR A 62 4.52 9.49 10.74
N ARG A 63 4.08 8.52 11.56
CA ARG A 63 3.93 8.68 13.01
C ARG A 63 5.25 9.06 13.68
N ARG A 64 6.35 8.36 13.37
CA ARG A 64 7.69 8.70 13.90
C ARG A 64 8.14 10.11 13.53
N ASN A 65 7.86 10.56 12.31
CA ASN A 65 8.25 11.89 11.84
C ASN A 65 7.45 13.01 12.55
N ILE A 66 6.17 12.76 12.84
CA ILE A 66 5.33 13.68 13.63
C ILE A 66 5.85 13.81 15.06
N THR A 67 6.14 12.68 15.74
CA THR A 67 6.69 12.71 17.11
C THR A 67 8.03 13.45 17.17
N ARG A 68 8.95 13.21 16.23
CA ARG A 68 10.24 13.92 16.18
C ARG A 68 10.08 15.43 15.94
N ARG A 69 9.13 15.86 15.12
CA ARG A 69 8.86 17.29 14.91
C ARG A 69 8.32 17.96 16.16
N ASN A 70 7.40 17.32 16.89
CA ASN A 70 6.83 17.87 18.12
C ASN A 70 7.85 17.99 19.26
N ASP A 71 8.83 17.08 19.31
CA ASP A 71 9.94 17.13 20.27
C ASP A 71 10.82 18.37 20.06
N MET A 72 11.14 18.69 18.79
CA MET A 72 11.96 19.85 18.43
C MET A 72 11.24 21.20 18.68
N THR A 73 9.92 21.28 18.50
CA THR A 73 9.16 22.50 18.79
C THR A 73 9.06 22.77 20.29
N ASN A 74 8.97 21.73 21.12
CA ASN A 74 8.90 21.89 22.58
C ASN A 74 10.27 22.27 23.18
N ALA A 75 11.38 21.85 22.58
CA ALA A 75 12.74 22.19 23.05
C ALA A 75 13.15 23.66 22.84
N THR A 76 12.45 24.40 21.97
CA THR A 76 12.78 25.80 21.62
C THR A 76 12.00 26.83 22.45
N THR A 77 11.11 26.38 23.35
CA THR A 77 10.21 27.27 24.13
C THR A 77 10.68 27.51 25.59
N CYS A 78 11.97 27.33 25.89
CA CYS A 78 12.55 27.58 27.22
C CYS A 78 13.64 28.65 27.18
#